data_AF-A0A357I5A3-F1
#
_entry.id   AF-A0A357I5A3-F1
#
_cell.length_a   1.000
_cell.length_b   1.000
_cell.length_c   1.000
_cell.angle_alpha   90.00
_cell.angle_beta   90.00
_cell.angle_gamma   90.00
#
_symmetry.space_group_name_H-M   'P 1'
#
loop_
_entity.id
_entity.type
_entity.pdbx_description
1 polymer ?
#
loop_
_entity_poly.entity_id
_entity_poly.type
_entity_poly.pdbx_seq_one_letter_code
_entity_poly.pdbx_strand_id
1 'polypeptide(L)' 'MLCDSGFEAGDGPCFELYQNNGMEHPEGKWLVDICIPLKEKV' A
#
# COMPACT_ATOMS: atom_id res chain seq x y z
N MET A 1 -10.08 13.39 -2.47
CA MET A 1 -10.02 12.82 -1.10
C MET A 1 -9.98 11.31 -1.25
N LEU A 2 -8.93 10.66 -0.74
CA LEU A 2 -8.82 9.20 -0.77
C LEU A 2 -9.79 8.61 0.26
N CYS A 3 -10.93 8.09 -0.19
CA CYS A 3 -11.92 7.36 0.64
C CYS A 3 -12.21 7.99 2.02
N ASP A 4 -12.58 9.28 2.04
CA ASP A 4 -12.93 10.06 3.25
C ASP A 4 -11.82 10.27 4.29
N SER A 5 -10.57 9.91 3.98
CA SER A 5 -9.42 10.06 4.90
C SER A 5 -8.93 11.51 5.10
N GLY A 6 -9.42 12.46 4.31
CA GLY A 6 -8.91 13.83 4.29
C GLY A 6 -7.54 14.00 3.62
N PHE A 7 -6.98 12.95 3.00
CA PHE A 7 -5.74 13.02 2.24
C PHE A 7 -5.99 13.00 0.73
N GLU A 8 -5.02 13.52 -0.03
CA GLU A 8 -4.99 13.47 -1.49
C GLU A 8 -3.84 12.59 -1.96
N ALA A 9 -4.08 11.82 -3.01
CA ALA A 9 -3.03 11.06 -3.68
C ALA A 9 -2.02 12.04 -4.32
N GLY A 10 -0.73 11.77 -4.10
CA GLY A 10 0.39 12.45 -4.73
C GLY A 10 0.72 11.88 -6.11
N ASP A 11 1.67 12.50 -6.79
CA ASP A 11 2.05 12.15 -8.17
C ASP A 11 3.09 11.01 -8.26
N GLY A 12 3.53 10.49 -7.12
CA GLY A 12 4.44 9.35 -7.06
C GLY A 12 3.80 8.04 -7.56
N PRO A 13 4.60 7.00 -7.81
CA PRO A 13 4.06 5.68 -8.15
C PRO A 13 3.43 5.01 -6.93
N CYS A 14 2.31 4.32 -7.15
CA CYS A 14 1.83 3.31 -6.20
C CYS A 14 2.75 2.08 -6.25
N PHE A 15 2.87 1.38 -5.14
CA PHE A 15 3.65 0.14 -5.08
C PHE A 15 3.04 -0.84 -4.09
N GLU A 16 3.41 -2.11 -4.26
CA GLU A 16 3.04 -3.20 -3.36
C GLU A 16 4.25 -3.59 -2.53
N LEU A 17 4.07 -3.71 -1.22
CA LEU A 17 5.09 -4.21 -0.30
C LEU A 17 4.69 -5.58 0.20
N TYR A 18 5.46 -6.60 -0.20
CA TYR A 18 5.25 -7.98 0.22
C TYR A 18 5.96 -8.23 1.55
N GLN A 19 5.19 -8.48 2.61
CA GLN A 19 5.70 -8.63 3.98
C GLN A 19 6.19 -10.05 4.28
N ASN A 20 5.87 -11.02 3.42
CA ASN A 20 6.29 -12.39 3.56
C ASN A 20 6.47 -13.07 2.19
N ASN A 21 7.14 -14.22 2.19
CA ASN A 21 7.07 -15.17 1.10
C ASN A 21 5.81 -16.05 1.28
N GLY A 22 4.83 -15.92 0.40
CA GLY A 22 3.58 -16.68 0.49
C GLY A 22 3.76 -18.18 0.29
N MET A 23 4.85 -18.61 -0.35
CA MET A 23 5.17 -20.04 -0.48
C MET A 23 5.61 -20.69 0.84
N GLU A 24 6.10 -19.89 1.79
CA GLU A 24 6.53 -20.35 3.12
C GLU A 24 5.42 -20.18 4.18
N HIS A 25 4.34 -19.47 3.86
CA HIS A 25 3.22 -19.30 4.77
C HIS A 25 2.44 -20.62 4.91
N PRO A 26 2.06 -21.05 6.14
CA PRO A 26 1.36 -22.34 6.37
C PRO A 26 0.09 -22.52 5.53
N GLU A 27 -0.57 -21.41 5.20
CA GLU A 27 -1.80 -21.38 4.39
C GLU A 27 -1.58 -20.88 2.94
N GLY A 28 -0.34 -20.65 2.49
CA GLY A 28 -0.07 -20.16 1.14
C GLY A 28 -0.48 -18.71 0.89
N LYS A 29 -0.56 -17.88 1.94
CA LYS A 29 -1.06 -16.50 1.88
C LYS A 29 0.06 -15.48 1.73
N TRP A 30 -0.21 -14.46 0.92
CA TRP A 30 0.63 -13.26 0.80
C TRP A 30 0.02 -12.12 1.61
N LEU A 31 0.84 -11.53 2.47
CA LEU A 31 0.54 -10.31 3.19
C LEU A 31 1.13 -9.15 2.38
N VAL A 32 0.27 -8.33 1.82
CA VAL A 32 0.63 -7.26 0.89
C VAL A 32 0.05 -5.94 1.36
N ASP A 33 0.90 -4.93 1.49
CA ASP A 33 0.47 -3.55 1.66
C ASP A 33 0.40 -2.87 0.28
N ILE A 34 -0.75 -2.27 -0.02
CA ILE A 34 -0.92 -1.43 -1.20
C ILE A 34 -0.64 0.01 -0.80
N CYS A 35 0.50 0.54 -1.23
CA CYS A 35 0.96 1.87 -0.86
C CYS A 35 0.57 2.89 -1.93
N ILE A 36 -0.14 3.93 -1.50
CA ILE A 36 -0.52 5.08 -2.34
C ILE A 36 0.25 6.30 -1.81
N PRO A 37 1.04 6.99 -2.65
CA PRO A 37 1.74 8.19 -2.23
C PRO A 37 0.73 9.30 -1.94
N LEU A 38 1.01 10.10 -0.92
CA LEU A 38 0.18 11.24 -0.55
C LEU A 38 0.87 12.53 -0.98
N LYS A 39 0.08 13.57 -1.28
CA LYS A 39 0.63 14.91 -1.44
C LYS A 39 1.20 15.41 -0.11
N GLU A 40 2.32 16.11 -0.18
CA GLU A 40 2.82 16.87 0.98
C GLU A 40 1.81 17.95 1.37
N LYS A 41 1.62 18.14 2.68
CA LYS A 41 0.82 19.26 3.18
C LYS A 41 1.71 20.51 3.15
N VAL A 42 1.39 21.43 2.24
CA VAL A 42 1.99 22.79 2.19
C VAL A 42 1.53 23.60 3.40
#